data_AF-A0A2L1UB56-F1
#
_entry.id   AF-A0A2L1UB56-F1
#
_cell.length_a   1.000
_cell.length_b   1.000
_cell.length_c   1.000
_cell.angle_alpha   90.00
_cell.angle_beta   90.00
_cell.angle_gamma   90.00
#
_symmetry.space_group_name_H-M   'P 1'
#
loop_
_entity.id
_entity.type
_entity.pdbx_description
1 polymer ?
#
loop_
_entity_poly.entity_id
_entity_poly.type
_entity_poly.pdbx_seq_one_letter_code
_entity_poly.pdbx_strand_id
1 'polypeptide(L)'
;MKAAQRKDWERARERGKKSYLTRTWVLYFGVGLTVLTTIFELISSKNISLPYVAIRLVLFSVVGLMIGNGRWEMNERRYEQALEEERARNQNRKKTKRKK
;
A
#
# COMPACT_ATOMS: atom_id res chain seq x y z
N MET A 1 -11.21 10.17 3.68
CA MET A 1 -11.15 9.79 2.24
C MET A 1 -12.34 10.39 1.49
N LYS A 2 -12.16 10.81 0.23
CA LYS A 2 -13.31 11.20 -0.63
C LYS A 2 -14.16 9.96 -0.99
N ALA A 3 -15.44 10.16 -1.32
CA ALA A 3 -16.36 9.05 -1.65
C ALA A 3 -15.88 8.17 -2.82
N ALA A 4 -15.26 8.76 -3.85
CA ALA A 4 -14.66 8.02 -4.96
C ALA A 4 -13.52 7.09 -4.50
N GLN A 5 -12.63 7.60 -3.63
CA GLN A 5 -11.51 6.82 -3.08
C GLN A 5 -11.96 5.65 -2.21
N ARG A 6 -13.16 5.72 -1.61
CA ARG A 6 -13.73 4.63 -0.82
C ARG A 6 -14.17 3.45 -1.67
N LYS A 7 -14.84 3.70 -2.80
CA LYS A 7 -15.23 2.64 -3.75
C LYS A 7 -14.01 1.95 -4.37
N ASP A 8 -12.98 2.72 -4.70
CA ASP A 8 -11.75 2.15 -5.24
C ASP A 8 -10.99 1.34 -4.18
N TRP A 9 -11.00 1.78 -2.92
CA TRP A 9 -10.42 1.04 -1.81
C TRP A 9 -11.21 -0.23 -1.47
N GLU A 10 -12.55 -0.20 -1.54
CA GLU A 10 -13.40 -1.40 -1.40
C GLU A 10 -13.05 -2.45 -2.46
N ARG A 11 -12.94 -2.05 -3.73
CA ARG A 11 -12.50 -2.95 -4.81
C ARG A 11 -11.07 -3.49 -4.61
N ALA A 12 -10.20 -2.72 -3.95
CA ALA A 12 -8.86 -3.18 -3.60
C ALA A 12 -8.89 -4.16 -2.40
N ARG A 13 -9.82 -3.94 -1.46
CA ARG A 13 -10.06 -4.78 -0.29
C ARG A 13 -10.66 -6.13 -0.66
N GLU A 14 -11.64 -6.15 -1.57
CA GLU A 14 -12.28 -7.38 -2.09
C GLU A 14 -11.31 -8.30 -2.81
N ARG A 15 -10.33 -7.74 -3.53
CA ARG A 15 -9.24 -8.51 -4.17
C ARG A 15 -8.31 -9.21 -3.18
N GLY A 16 -8.43 -8.90 -1.89
CA GLY A 16 -7.70 -9.56 -0.81
C GLY A 16 -6.31 -8.97 -0.56
N LYS A 17 -5.98 -8.87 0.73
CA LYS A 17 -4.71 -8.35 1.24
C LYS A 17 -3.49 -9.01 0.58
N LYS A 18 -3.52 -10.34 0.41
CA LYS A 18 -2.43 -11.09 -0.28
C LYS A 18 -2.20 -10.61 -1.71
N SER A 19 -3.24 -10.42 -2.53
CA SER A 19 -3.04 -9.99 -3.93
C SER A 19 -2.49 -8.58 -4.03
N TYR A 20 -2.90 -7.67 -3.15
CA TYR A 20 -2.42 -6.29 -3.12
C TYR A 20 -0.95 -6.20 -2.69
N LEU A 21 -0.57 -6.91 -1.63
CA LEU A 21 0.81 -6.95 -1.16
C LEU A 21 1.77 -7.55 -2.21
N THR A 22 1.38 -8.65 -2.84
CA THR A 22 2.25 -9.34 -3.80
C THR A 22 2.44 -8.53 -5.08
N ARG A 23 1.35 -7.99 -5.64
CA ARG A 23 1.40 -7.33 -6.96
C ARG A 23 1.96 -5.91 -6.90
N THR A 24 1.73 -5.20 -5.81
CA THR A 24 2.13 -3.79 -5.70
C THR A 24 3.45 -3.58 -4.99
N TRP A 25 3.86 -4.47 -4.07
CA TRP A 25 5.03 -4.20 -3.24
C TRP A 25 6.18 -5.16 -3.49
N VAL A 26 5.94 -6.46 -3.63
CA VAL A 26 7.02 -7.39 -3.99
C VAL A 26 7.56 -7.11 -5.39
N LEU A 27 6.68 -6.88 -6.37
CA LEU A 27 7.10 -6.60 -7.74
C LEU A 27 7.73 -5.21 -7.90
N TYR A 28 7.14 -4.14 -7.36
CA TYR A 28 7.69 -2.79 -7.55
C TYR A 28 8.89 -2.50 -6.66
N PHE A 29 8.90 -2.93 -5.38
CA PHE A 29 10.05 -2.69 -4.49
C PHE A 29 11.10 -3.78 -4.58
N GLY A 30 10.72 -5.06 -4.62
CA GLY A 30 11.70 -6.14 -4.76
C GLY A 30 12.42 -6.05 -6.11
N VAL A 31 11.67 -6.19 -7.21
CA VAL A 31 12.27 -6.21 -8.55
C VAL A 31 12.66 -4.80 -9.01
N GLY A 32 11.76 -3.82 -8.89
CA GLY A 32 12.01 -2.47 -9.39
C GLY A 32 13.21 -1.78 -8.73
N LEU A 33 13.32 -1.83 -7.40
CA LEU A 33 14.43 -1.19 -6.68
C LEU A 33 15.76 -1.93 -6.91
N THR A 34 15.72 -3.26 -7.04
CA THR A 34 16.90 -4.04 -7.41
C THR A 34 17.40 -3.65 -8.79
N VAL A 35 16.51 -3.55 -9.79
CA VAL A 35 16.89 -3.12 -11.14
C VAL A 35 17.48 -1.70 -11.12
N LEU A 36 16.83 -0.76 -10.42
CA LEU A 36 17.29 0.61 -10.30
C LEU A 36 18.69 0.72 -9.67
N THR A 37 18.90 0.03 -8.56
CA THR A 37 20.21 0.01 -7.87
C THR A 37 21.27 -0.71 -8.67
N THR A 38 20.90 -1.78 -9.39
CA THR A 38 21.83 -2.50 -10.29
C THR A 38 22.25 -1.60 -11.45
N ILE A 39 21.33 -0.87 -12.09
CA ILE A 39 21.66 0.09 -13.15
C ILE A 39 22.59 1.20 -12.61
N PHE A 40 22.29 1.72 -11.42
CA PHE A 40 23.12 2.74 -10.77
C PHE A 40 24.55 2.25 -10.48
N GLU A 41 24.69 1.00 -10.02
CA GLU A 41 25.98 0.34 -9.77
C GLU A 41 26.75 0.07 -11.06
N LEU A 42 26.03 -0.28 -12.14
CA LEU A 42 26.60 -0.45 -13.49
C LEU A 42 27.22 0.84 -14.01
N ILE A 43 26.58 1.98 -13.74
CA ILE A 43 27.06 3.32 -14.11
C ILE A 43 28.25 3.74 -13.24
N SER A 44 28.19 3.51 -11.92
CA SER A 44 29.20 4.02 -10.98
C SER A 44 30.46 3.17 -10.89
N SER A 45 30.31 1.85 -10.72
CA SER A 45 31.42 0.98 -10.32
C SER A 45 31.89 0.04 -11.43
N LYS A 46 31.09 -0.16 -12.49
CA LYS A 46 31.33 -1.12 -13.61
C LYS A 46 31.64 -2.56 -13.19
N ASN A 47 31.52 -2.89 -11.91
CA ASN A 47 31.79 -4.20 -11.34
C ASN A 47 30.52 -4.70 -10.68
N ILE A 48 29.91 -5.73 -11.27
CA ILE A 48 28.66 -6.31 -10.77
C ILE A 48 29.00 -7.62 -10.07
N SER A 49 28.83 -7.64 -8.76
CA SER A 49 28.90 -8.87 -7.98
C SER A 49 27.51 -9.50 -7.90
N LEU A 50 27.32 -10.62 -8.62
CA LEU A 50 26.09 -11.42 -8.59
C LEU A 50 25.59 -11.74 -7.16
N PRO A 51 26.46 -12.11 -6.19
CA PRO A 51 26.06 -12.29 -4.80
C PRO A 51 25.39 -11.05 -4.18
N TYR A 52 25.92 -9.86 -4.43
CA TYR A 52 25.36 -8.61 -3.90
C TYR A 52 23.98 -8.30 -4.48
N VAL A 53 23.79 -8.55 -5.77
CA VAL A 53 22.49 -8.37 -6.44
C VAL A 53 21.45 -9.31 -5.83
N ALA A 54 21.80 -10.58 -5.59
CA ALA A 54 20.90 -11.54 -4.94
C ALA A 54 20.53 -11.12 -3.51
N ILE A 55 21.50 -10.68 -2.70
CA ILE A 55 21.25 -10.19 -1.34
C ILE A 55 20.32 -8.97 -1.34
N ARG A 56 20.56 -8.00 -2.24
CA ARG A 56 19.71 -6.80 -2.37
C ARG A 56 18.29 -7.16 -2.79
N LEU A 57 18.13 -8.12 -3.70
CA LEU A 57 16.80 -8.57 -4.14
C LEU A 57 16.00 -9.15 -2.97
N VAL A 58 16.63 -9.96 -2.12
CA VAL A 58 15.98 -10.49 -0.92
C VAL A 58 15.66 -9.37 0.07
N LEU A 59 16.63 -8.51 0.38
CA LEU A 59 16.43 -7.39 1.32
C LEU A 59 15.32 -6.44 0.87
N PHE A 60 15.35 -5.96 -0.38
CA PHE A 60 14.33 -5.05 -0.91
C PHE A 60 12.96 -5.70 -1.01
N SER A 61 12.89 -7.01 -1.26
CA SER A 61 11.62 -7.75 -1.21
C SER A 61 11.03 -7.78 0.21
N VAL A 62 11.86 -8.04 1.23
CA VAL A 62 11.44 -8.04 2.64
C VAL A 62 11.01 -6.65 3.10
N VAL A 63 11.80 -5.62 2.78
CA VAL A 63 11.47 -4.21 3.09
C VAL A 63 10.19 -3.79 2.38
N GLY A 64 10.04 -4.15 1.10
CA GLY A 64 8.83 -3.90 0.32
C GLY A 64 7.59 -4.52 0.96
N LEU A 65 7.68 -5.75 1.46
CA LEU A 65 6.59 -6.41 2.19
C LEU A 65 6.21 -5.67 3.47
N MET A 66 7.19 -5.22 4.27
CA MET A 66 6.92 -4.47 5.51
C MET A 66 6.23 -3.13 5.22
N ILE A 67 6.76 -2.36 4.26
CA ILE A 67 6.17 -1.08 3.85
C ILE A 67 4.76 -1.31 3.29
N GLY A 68 4.59 -2.32 2.43
CA GLY A 68 3.28 -2.67 1.86
C GLY A 68 2.25 -3.03 2.93
N ASN A 69 2.64 -3.78 3.96
CA ASN A 69 1.76 -4.14 5.07
C ASN A 69 1.38 -2.90 5.90
N GLY A 70 2.34 -2.04 6.25
CA GLY A 70 2.07 -0.81 6.98
C GLY A 70 1.21 0.17 6.18
N ARG A 71 1.43 0.28 4.88
CA ARG A 71 0.63 1.13 3.98
C ARG A 71 -0.81 0.62 3.88
N TRP A 72 -1.00 -0.70 3.79
CA TRP A 72 -2.32 -1.32 3.83
C TRP A 72 -3.06 -0.97 5.11
N GLU A 73 -2.42 -1.20 6.27
CA GLU A 73 -3.02 -0.96 7.58
C GLU A 73 -3.37 0.52 7.78
N MET A 74 -2.50 1.44 7.37
CA MET A 74 -2.80 2.87 7.44
C MET A 74 -4.01 3.25 6.58
N ASN A 75 -4.17 2.65 5.41
CA ASN A 75 -5.30 2.93 4.53
C ASN A 75 -6.60 2.29 5.04
N GLU A 76 -6.50 1.13 5.70
CA GLU A 76 -7.62 0.48 6.40
C GLU A 76 -8.10 1.34 7.58
N ARG A 77 -7.19 1.83 8.42
CA ARG A 77 -7.53 2.77 9.52
C ARG A 77 -8.20 4.05 9.01
N ARG A 78 -7.70 4.64 7.92
CA ARG A 78 -8.30 5.85 7.30
C ARG A 78 -9.69 5.59 6.72
N TYR A 79 -9.93 4.38 6.23
CA TYR A 79 -11.24 3.98 5.72
C TYR A 79 -12.25 3.81 6.86
N GLU A 80 -11.85 3.14 7.95
CA GLU A 80 -12.68 2.98 9.15
C GLU A 80 -13.10 4.32 9.77
N GLN A 81 -12.14 5.23 9.97
CA GLN A 81 -12.44 6.58 10.47
C GLN A 81 -13.45 7.32 9.58
N ALA A 82 -13.28 7.25 8.26
CA ALA A 82 -14.20 7.90 7.33
C ALA A 82 -15.61 7.27 7.35
N LEU A 83 -15.73 5.98 7.67
CA LEU A 83 -17.00 5.27 7.81
C LEU A 83 -17.72 5.67 9.10
N GLU A 84 -16.98 5.78 10.21
CA GLU A 84 -17.52 6.22 11.50
C GLU A 84 -18.06 7.65 11.44
N GLU A 85 -17.32 8.58 10.83
CA GLU A 85 -17.78 9.96 10.64
C GLU A 85 -19.08 10.05 9.83
N GLU A 86 -19.24 9.19 8.82
CA GLU A 86 -20.45 9.14 8.01
C GLU A 86 -21.64 8.56 8.79
N ARG A 87 -21.41 7.51 9.59
CA ARG A 87 -22.42 6.95 10.49
C ARG A 87 -22.87 8.00 11.51
N ALA A 88 -21.93 8.73 12.12
CA ALA A 88 -22.22 9.80 13.06
C ALA A 88 -23.04 10.93 12.40
N ARG A 89 -22.65 11.38 11.20
CA ARG A 89 -23.41 12.38 10.42
C ARG A 89 -24.84 11.92 10.11
N ASN A 90 -25.00 10.67 9.67
CA ASN A 90 -26.31 10.12 9.35
C ASN A 90 -27.20 9.96 10.59
N GLN A 91 -26.65 9.55 11.72
CA GLN A 91 -27.38 9.53 12.99
C GLN A 91 -27.82 10.93 13.41
N ASN A 92 -26.93 11.92 13.32
CA ASN A 92 -27.26 13.29 13.68
C ASN A 92 -28.37 13.86 12.79
N ARG A 93 -28.32 13.62 11.47
CA ARG A 93 -29.35 14.02 10.50
C ARG A 93 -30.72 13.38 10.81
N LYS A 94 -30.74 12.10 11.20
CA LYS A 94 -31.99 11.41 11.62
C LYS A 94 -32.56 12.03 12.90
N LYS A 95 -31.71 12.38 13.87
CA LYS A 95 -32.12 13.08 15.10
C LYS A 95 -32.69 14.47 14.82
N THR A 96 -32.09 15.24 13.90
CA THR A 96 -32.62 16.57 13.52
C THR A 96 -33.97 16.47 12.82
N LYS A 97 -34.15 15.47 11.94
CA LYS A 97 -35.43 15.25 11.25
C LYS A 97 -36.56 14.80 12.18
N ARG A 98 -36.26 14.10 13.28
CA ARG A 98 -37.25 13.69 14.29
C ARG A 98 -37.65 14.81 15.26
N LYS A 99 -36.89 15.91 15.29
CA LYS A 99 -37.14 17.08 16.16
C LYS A 99 -37.92 18.21 15.46
N LYS A 100 -38.12 18.13 14.14
CA LYS A 100 -39.02 18.98 13.36
C LYS A 100 -40.32 18.23 13.13
#